data_AF-A0AAV4TGG9-F1
#
_entry.id   AF-A0AAV4TGG9-F1
#
_cell.length_a   1.000
_cell.length_b   1.000
_cell.length_c   1.000
_cell.angle_alpha   90.00
_cell.angle_beta   90.00
_cell.angle_gamma   90.00
#
_symmetry.space_group_name_H-M   'P 1'
#
loop_
_entity.id
_entity.type
_entity.pdbx_description
1 polymer ?
#
loop_
_entity_poly.entity_id
_entity_poly.type
_entity_poly.pdbx_seq_one_letter_code
_entity_poly.pdbx_strand_id
1 'polypeptide(L)'
;MRTAQFPKGDWGKVDKTILKEVKDTLNLPNEASNDYIYGHRKLGCCGLPIAAEDSDLYLVDTAFKLLSSRDEICAQVALASLVSTVQRRLGVAPNDQTLSNFLSGDIDGPFGTTTNKFSNTWTVARVASRRLGVQWIFENSVPTLVFQDLTLKVSNRRKILFALRDRLRTARTSNLLRKKNQGKAMEVSSLAPASSHFLTDGAFTRFADWRFVHRARLNLVPLNGARPWLKDNDQRCRRCGFRQETLSHVLNHCSRYSHAWQLRHNAIVDRLVAALGRRGEIISCNQTIGGSDLRPDIVFQKGKDIFIIDVTCPFENRKSAFSQARANKIAKYDPLLPVARDDSAHRAHPCWSTGLMGPRK
;
A
#
# COMPACT_ATOMS: atom_id res chain seq x y z
N MET A 1 -16.76 20.15 6.22
CA MET A 1 -17.05 19.04 5.26
C MET A 1 -18.47 18.50 5.41
N ARG A 2 -18.89 18.01 6.60
CA ARG A 2 -20.21 17.36 6.80
C ARG A 2 -21.45 18.22 6.47
N THR A 3 -21.35 19.53 6.60
CA THR A 3 -22.46 20.48 6.42
C THR A 3 -22.49 21.12 5.03
N ALA A 4 -21.63 20.70 4.09
CA ALA A 4 -21.46 21.32 2.78
C ALA A 4 -21.19 22.84 2.80
N GLN A 5 -20.73 23.41 3.93
CA GLN A 5 -20.46 24.85 4.07
C GLN A 5 -19.50 25.40 3.01
N PHE A 6 -18.49 24.60 2.63
CA PHE A 6 -17.55 24.94 1.56
C PHE A 6 -17.76 23.99 0.38
N PRO A 7 -17.80 24.50 -0.86
CA PRO A 7 -17.95 23.67 -2.04
C PRO A 7 -16.72 22.79 -2.25
N LYS A 8 -16.92 21.64 -2.93
CA LYS A 8 -15.84 20.69 -3.27
C LYS A 8 -14.65 21.35 -3.97
N GLY A 9 -14.90 22.38 -4.79
CA GLY A 9 -13.86 23.12 -5.51
C GLY A 9 -12.84 23.80 -4.58
N ASP A 10 -13.26 24.29 -3.43
CA ASP A 10 -12.37 24.94 -2.46
C ASP A 10 -11.47 23.91 -1.75
N TRP A 11 -12.03 22.75 -1.39
CA TRP A 11 -11.23 21.62 -0.92
C TRP A 11 -10.22 21.14 -1.97
N GLY A 12 -10.57 21.22 -3.26
CA GLY A 12 -9.66 20.92 -4.36
C GLY A 12 -8.49 21.90 -4.47
N LYS A 13 -8.66 23.17 -4.07
CA LYS A 13 -7.54 24.14 -3.98
C LYS A 13 -6.59 23.74 -2.84
N VAL A 14 -7.15 23.37 -1.69
CA VAL A 14 -6.38 22.87 -0.53
C VAL A 14 -5.57 21.64 -0.91
N ASP A 15 -6.19 20.65 -1.58
CA ASP A 15 -5.51 19.43 -2.04
C ASP A 15 -4.33 19.73 -2.96
N LYS A 16 -4.45 20.70 -3.88
CA LYS A 16 -3.37 21.09 -4.79
C LYS A 16 -2.18 21.70 -4.04
N THR A 17 -2.45 22.58 -3.07
CA THR A 17 -1.40 23.21 -2.26
C THR A 17 -0.67 22.17 -1.42
N ILE A 18 -1.42 21.31 -0.71
CA ILE A 18 -0.84 20.26 0.14
C ILE A 18 -0.04 19.26 -0.68
N LEU A 19 -0.55 18.84 -1.85
CA LEU A 19 0.14 17.86 -2.70
C LEU A 19 1.55 18.32 -3.08
N LYS A 20 1.73 19.61 -3.37
CA LYS A 20 3.04 20.18 -3.70
C LYS A 20 4.02 20.02 -2.53
N GLU A 21 3.63 20.54 -1.35
CA GLU A 21 4.46 20.48 -0.14
C GLU A 21 4.77 19.03 0.28
N VAL A 22 3.82 18.12 0.11
CA VAL A 22 4.01 16.69 0.39
C VAL A 22 5.01 16.08 -0.58
N LYS A 23 4.93 16.38 -1.89
CA LYS A 23 5.94 15.89 -2.85
C LYS A 23 7.33 16.42 -2.49
N ASP A 24 7.46 17.68 -2.12
CA ASP A 24 8.73 18.27 -1.72
C ASP A 24 9.30 17.62 -0.45
N THR A 25 8.45 17.39 0.56
CA THR A 25 8.80 16.69 1.81
C THR A 25 9.27 15.26 1.57
N LEU A 26 8.65 14.56 0.63
CA LEU A 26 9.01 13.19 0.23
C LEU A 26 10.18 13.16 -0.78
N ASN A 27 10.73 14.32 -1.13
CA ASN A 27 11.72 14.51 -2.19
C ASN A 27 11.27 13.82 -3.50
N LEU A 28 10.03 13.99 -3.92
CA LEU A 28 9.48 13.40 -5.13
C LEU A 28 9.37 14.44 -6.25
N PRO A 29 9.73 14.08 -7.50
CA PRO A 29 9.57 15.00 -8.62
C PRO A 29 8.10 15.07 -9.08
N ASN A 30 7.77 16.02 -9.96
CA ASN A 30 6.39 16.27 -10.40
C ASN A 30 5.75 15.05 -11.07
N GLU A 31 6.52 14.27 -11.84
CA GLU A 31 6.11 13.04 -12.51
C GLU A 31 5.80 11.87 -11.55
N ALA A 32 6.09 12.01 -10.26
CA ALA A 32 5.73 11.00 -9.26
C ALA A 32 4.22 10.78 -9.23
N SER A 33 3.83 9.51 -9.25
CA SER A 33 2.44 9.09 -9.26
C SER A 33 1.72 9.54 -7.99
N ASN A 34 0.65 10.33 -8.14
CA ASN A 34 -0.19 10.73 -7.01
C ASN A 34 -0.86 9.53 -6.32
N ASP A 35 -1.01 8.39 -7.01
CA ASP A 35 -1.50 7.14 -6.41
C ASP A 35 -0.61 6.66 -5.25
N TYR A 36 0.69 6.97 -5.26
CA TYR A 36 1.59 6.66 -4.15
C TYR A 36 1.28 7.51 -2.91
N ILE A 37 0.90 8.76 -3.12
CA ILE A 37 0.56 9.71 -2.06
C ILE A 37 -0.80 9.35 -1.43
N TYR A 38 -1.80 9.10 -2.28
CA TYR A 38 -3.19 8.91 -1.88
C TYR A 38 -3.62 7.44 -1.73
N GLY A 39 -2.72 6.49 -2.02
CA GLY A 39 -2.98 5.05 -1.95
C GLY A 39 -3.13 4.52 -0.53
N HIS A 40 -3.18 3.19 -0.38
CA HIS A 40 -3.47 2.53 0.87
C HIS A 40 -2.20 2.31 1.71
N ARG A 41 -2.20 2.77 2.96
CA ARG A 41 -1.03 2.71 3.85
C ARG A 41 -0.51 1.30 4.09
N LYS A 42 -1.42 0.34 4.35
CA LYS A 42 -1.05 -1.07 4.56
C LYS A 42 -0.45 -1.73 3.32
N LEU A 43 -0.61 -1.11 2.15
CA LEU A 43 -0.07 -1.57 0.87
C LEU A 43 1.14 -0.73 0.43
N GLY A 44 1.74 0.02 1.37
CA GLY A 44 3.02 0.71 1.23
C GLY A 44 2.99 2.13 0.65
N CYS A 45 1.80 2.67 0.42
CA CYS A 45 1.58 4.06 0.01
C CYS A 45 1.55 5.01 1.23
N CYS A 46 1.60 6.33 1.01
CA CYS A 46 1.56 7.32 2.10
C CYS A 46 0.17 7.45 2.75
N GLY A 47 -0.89 7.31 1.95
CA GLY A 47 -2.29 7.35 2.38
C GLY A 47 -2.77 8.66 2.96
N LEU A 48 -2.29 9.75 2.39
CA LEU A 48 -2.86 11.08 2.59
C LEU A 48 -4.34 11.07 2.15
N PRO A 49 -5.28 11.64 2.94
CA PRO A 49 -6.64 11.85 2.47
C PRO A 49 -6.68 12.92 1.37
N ILE A 50 -7.70 12.85 0.51
CA ILE A 50 -8.02 13.88 -0.47
C ILE A 50 -9.21 14.65 0.09
N ALA A 51 -9.02 15.90 0.50
CA ALA A 51 -10.02 16.71 1.16
C ALA A 51 -11.28 16.88 0.30
N ALA A 52 -11.12 17.06 -1.01
CA ALA A 52 -12.25 17.18 -1.93
C ALA A 52 -13.08 15.89 -2.04
N GLU A 53 -12.42 14.72 -2.04
CA GLU A 53 -13.11 13.42 -2.01
C GLU A 53 -13.77 13.17 -0.66
N ASP A 54 -13.03 13.40 0.43
CA ASP A 54 -13.54 13.25 1.78
C ASP A 54 -14.77 14.15 2.00
N SER A 55 -14.80 15.35 1.42
CA SER A 55 -15.98 16.22 1.48
C SER A 55 -17.24 15.53 0.95
N ASP A 56 -17.16 14.85 -0.19
CA ASP A 56 -18.29 14.09 -0.74
C ASP A 56 -18.61 12.85 0.13
N LEU A 57 -17.59 12.13 0.60
CA LEU A 57 -17.76 10.98 1.49
C LEU A 57 -18.50 11.36 2.78
N TYR A 58 -18.20 12.53 3.35
CA TYR A 58 -18.86 13.05 4.53
C TYR A 58 -20.34 13.39 4.27
N LEU A 59 -20.71 13.84 3.08
CA LEU A 59 -22.10 14.14 2.72
C LEU A 59 -22.93 12.85 2.59
N VAL A 60 -22.38 11.84 1.92
CA VAL A 60 -23.00 10.50 1.81
C VAL A 60 -23.14 9.86 3.19
N ASP A 61 -22.07 9.85 4.00
CA ASP A 61 -22.08 9.31 5.37
C ASP A 61 -23.10 10.01 6.27
N THR A 62 -23.25 11.33 6.14
CA THR A 62 -24.20 12.11 6.96
C THR A 62 -25.64 11.80 6.55
N ALA A 63 -25.97 11.83 5.25
CA ALA A 63 -27.30 11.49 4.78
C ALA A 63 -27.70 10.06 5.18
N PHE A 64 -26.78 9.10 5.06
CA PHE A 64 -27.04 7.71 5.43
C PHE A 64 -27.34 7.60 6.92
N LYS A 65 -26.54 8.26 7.76
CA LYS A 65 -26.68 8.23 9.22
C LYS A 65 -27.94 8.90 9.76
N LEU A 66 -28.50 9.87 9.03
CA LEU A 66 -29.79 10.51 9.33
C LEU A 66 -30.94 9.53 9.06
N LEU A 67 -30.97 8.94 7.86
CA LEU A 67 -31.98 7.95 7.48
C LEU A 67 -31.90 6.68 8.33
N SER A 68 -30.69 6.29 8.75
CA SER A 68 -30.44 5.13 9.58
C SER A 68 -30.23 5.49 11.06
N SER A 69 -30.85 6.57 11.55
CA SER A 69 -30.72 6.96 12.96
C SER A 69 -31.24 5.85 13.89
N ARG A 70 -30.67 5.76 15.10
CA ARG A 70 -31.21 4.88 16.15
C ARG A 70 -32.41 5.50 16.87
N ASP A 71 -32.50 6.82 16.82
CA ASP A 71 -33.67 7.56 17.25
C ASP A 71 -34.69 7.51 16.11
N GLU A 72 -35.82 6.86 16.38
CA GLU A 72 -36.92 6.66 15.43
C GLU A 72 -37.52 7.97 14.96
N ILE A 73 -37.65 8.97 15.85
CA ILE A 73 -38.18 10.29 15.49
C ILE A 73 -37.23 10.96 14.49
N CYS A 74 -35.93 10.95 14.79
CA CYS A 74 -34.93 11.48 13.87
C CYS A 74 -34.95 10.78 12.50
N ALA A 75 -35.07 9.45 12.47
CA ALA A 75 -35.11 8.67 11.23
C ALA A 75 -36.38 8.99 10.42
N GLN A 76 -37.54 9.06 11.07
CA GLN A 76 -38.83 9.40 10.45
C GLN A 76 -38.81 10.82 9.88
N VAL A 77 -38.33 11.81 10.64
CA VAL A 77 -38.21 13.20 10.18
C VAL A 77 -37.24 13.32 9.01
N ALA A 78 -36.11 12.59 9.07
CA ALA A 78 -35.15 12.55 7.96
C ALA A 78 -35.76 11.96 6.68
N LEU A 79 -36.47 10.84 6.80
CA LEU A 79 -37.16 10.21 5.67
C LEU A 79 -38.25 11.11 5.09
N ALA A 80 -39.10 11.70 5.94
CA ALA A 80 -40.14 12.63 5.52
C ALA A 80 -39.56 13.87 4.81
N SER A 81 -38.43 14.39 5.30
CA SER A 81 -37.70 15.49 4.66
C SER A 81 -37.17 15.11 3.27
N LEU A 82 -36.62 13.89 3.12
CA LEU A 82 -36.18 13.36 1.83
C LEU A 82 -37.36 13.23 0.86
N VAL A 83 -38.45 12.56 1.30
CA VAL A 83 -39.67 12.37 0.51
C VAL A 83 -40.23 13.72 0.04
N SER A 84 -40.33 14.70 0.93
CA SER A 84 -40.78 16.05 0.58
C SER A 84 -39.88 16.73 -0.45
N THR A 85 -38.56 16.52 -0.36
CA THR A 85 -37.59 17.08 -1.33
C THR A 85 -37.77 16.45 -2.71
N VAL A 86 -37.95 15.13 -2.77
CA VAL A 86 -38.13 14.40 -4.03
C VAL A 86 -39.50 14.69 -4.64
N GLN A 87 -40.57 14.71 -3.83
CA GLN A 87 -41.92 15.05 -4.26
C GLN A 87 -41.99 16.46 -4.84
N ARG A 88 -41.35 17.45 -4.20
CA ARG A 88 -41.28 18.83 -4.73
C ARG A 88 -40.59 18.92 -6.08
N ARG A 89 -39.65 18.01 -6.36
CA ARG A 89 -38.94 17.97 -7.64
C ARG A 89 -39.75 17.27 -8.73
N LEU A 90 -40.43 16.17 -8.40
CA LEU A 90 -41.13 15.33 -9.37
C LEU A 90 -42.60 15.68 -9.55
N GLY A 91 -43.20 16.41 -8.60
CA GLY A 91 -44.64 16.72 -8.58
C GLY A 91 -45.53 15.55 -8.13
N VAL A 92 -44.97 14.36 -7.91
CA VAL A 92 -45.70 13.15 -7.51
C VAL A 92 -45.08 12.51 -6.26
N ALA A 93 -45.88 11.75 -5.51
CA ALA A 93 -45.40 11.04 -4.32
C ALA A 93 -44.33 9.99 -4.70
N PRO A 94 -43.12 10.05 -4.13
CA PRO A 94 -42.04 9.14 -4.50
C PRO A 94 -42.20 7.77 -3.83
N ASN A 95 -41.85 6.71 -4.55
CA ASN A 95 -41.66 5.36 -4.02
C ASN A 95 -40.17 5.07 -3.75
N ASP A 96 -39.84 3.91 -3.19
CA ASP A 96 -38.47 3.51 -2.85
C ASP A 96 -37.52 3.52 -4.05
N GLN A 97 -37.98 3.09 -5.24
CA GLN A 97 -37.18 3.15 -6.46
C GLN A 97 -36.84 4.61 -6.83
N THR A 98 -37.81 5.51 -6.67
CA THR A 98 -37.64 6.93 -6.93
C THR A 98 -36.65 7.57 -5.96
N LEU A 99 -36.70 7.20 -4.67
CA LEU A 99 -35.74 7.63 -3.66
C LEU A 99 -34.31 7.12 -3.97
N SER A 100 -34.22 5.85 -4.38
CA SER A 100 -32.99 5.19 -4.81
C SER A 100 -32.33 5.94 -5.97
N ASN A 101 -33.06 6.12 -7.08
CA ASN A 101 -32.58 6.85 -8.25
C ASN A 101 -32.21 8.30 -7.89
N PHE A 102 -33.03 8.95 -7.06
CA PHE A 102 -32.74 10.31 -6.64
C PHE A 102 -31.40 10.41 -5.90
N LEU A 103 -31.16 9.63 -4.84
CA LEU A 103 -29.93 9.74 -4.06
C LEU A 103 -28.70 9.14 -4.76
N SER A 104 -28.87 8.18 -5.67
CA SER A 104 -27.81 7.72 -6.59
C SER A 104 -27.36 8.80 -7.58
N GLY A 105 -28.14 9.86 -7.73
CA GLY A 105 -27.83 10.96 -8.64
C GLY A 105 -28.12 10.66 -10.10
N ASP A 106 -29.09 9.77 -10.34
CA ASP A 106 -29.63 9.48 -11.66
C ASP A 106 -30.11 10.77 -12.34
N ILE A 107 -29.71 11.00 -13.59
CA ILE A 107 -30.05 12.19 -14.38
C ILE A 107 -31.08 11.89 -15.47
N ASP A 108 -31.56 10.66 -15.57
CA ASP A 108 -32.49 10.29 -16.61
C ASP A 108 -33.93 10.75 -16.30
N GLY A 109 -34.71 10.92 -17.37
CA GLY A 109 -36.12 11.30 -17.32
C GLY A 109 -36.38 12.55 -16.46
N PRO A 110 -37.28 12.47 -15.46
CA PRO A 110 -37.72 13.64 -14.70
C PRO A 110 -36.63 14.24 -13.81
N PHE A 111 -35.51 13.54 -13.59
CA PHE A 111 -34.40 14.02 -12.78
C PHE A 111 -33.36 14.86 -13.55
N GLY A 112 -33.37 14.82 -14.89
CA GLY A 112 -32.43 15.57 -15.74
C GLY A 112 -32.89 16.99 -16.06
N THR A 113 -34.21 17.20 -16.14
CA THR A 113 -34.82 18.45 -16.62
C THR A 113 -35.16 19.43 -15.51
N THR A 114 -35.23 18.99 -14.26
CA THR A 114 -35.62 19.81 -13.11
C THR A 114 -34.43 20.11 -12.20
N THR A 115 -34.11 21.39 -12.00
CA THR A 115 -33.13 21.80 -10.96
C THR A 115 -33.84 22.04 -9.64
N ASN A 116 -33.27 21.56 -8.53
CA ASN A 116 -33.76 21.95 -7.20
C ASN A 116 -33.42 23.42 -6.95
N LYS A 117 -34.44 24.22 -6.59
CA LYS A 117 -34.27 25.65 -6.29
C LYS A 117 -33.41 25.93 -5.06
N PHE A 118 -33.32 24.97 -4.13
CA PHE A 118 -32.63 25.12 -2.87
C PHE A 118 -31.67 23.96 -2.61
N SER A 119 -30.51 24.28 -2.05
CA SER A 119 -29.55 23.29 -1.55
C SER A 119 -29.97 22.81 -0.16
N ASN A 120 -30.04 21.50 0.03
CA ASN A 120 -30.25 20.86 1.32
C ASN A 120 -29.40 19.57 1.43
N THR A 121 -29.45 18.90 2.59
CA THR A 121 -28.70 17.66 2.87
C THR A 121 -28.87 16.60 1.77
N TRP A 122 -30.07 16.43 1.24
CA TRP A 122 -30.38 15.41 0.24
C TRP A 122 -29.86 15.78 -1.15
N THR A 123 -29.97 17.05 -1.54
CA THR A 123 -29.45 17.50 -2.83
C THR A 123 -27.93 17.46 -2.88
N VAL A 124 -27.25 17.81 -1.78
CA VAL A 124 -25.79 17.72 -1.72
C VAL A 124 -25.31 16.28 -1.63
N ALA A 125 -26.01 15.40 -0.89
CA ALA A 125 -25.71 13.97 -0.85
C ALA A 125 -25.91 13.31 -2.22
N ARG A 126 -26.98 13.64 -2.93
CA ARG A 126 -27.22 13.20 -4.32
C ARG A 126 -26.05 13.55 -5.24
N VAL A 127 -25.58 14.79 -5.22
CA VAL A 127 -24.46 15.23 -6.06
C VAL A 127 -23.17 14.52 -5.66
N ALA A 128 -22.92 14.36 -4.36
CA ALA A 128 -21.77 13.62 -3.84
C ALA A 128 -21.78 12.15 -4.26
N SER A 129 -22.92 11.48 -4.12
CA SER A 129 -23.13 10.09 -4.55
C SER A 129 -22.89 9.90 -6.04
N ARG A 130 -23.41 10.79 -6.89
CA ARG A 130 -23.12 10.77 -8.32
C ARG A 130 -21.62 10.89 -8.62
N ARG A 131 -20.94 11.85 -7.99
CA ARG A 131 -19.50 12.09 -8.20
C ARG A 131 -18.64 10.92 -7.73
N LEU A 132 -19.06 10.26 -6.65
CA LEU A 132 -18.37 9.09 -6.11
C LEU A 132 -18.75 7.79 -6.83
N GLY A 133 -19.89 7.74 -7.53
CA GLY A 133 -20.46 6.51 -8.08
C GLY A 133 -21.09 5.60 -7.01
N VAL A 134 -21.60 6.18 -5.91
CA VAL A 134 -22.30 5.44 -4.86
C VAL A 134 -23.78 5.32 -5.22
N GLN A 135 -24.28 4.10 -5.25
CA GLN A 135 -25.68 3.79 -5.48
C GLN A 135 -26.43 3.62 -4.15
N TRP A 136 -27.65 4.15 -4.10
CA TRP A 136 -28.58 3.95 -3.00
C TRP A 136 -29.67 2.98 -3.44
N ILE A 137 -30.04 2.07 -2.54
CA ILE A 137 -31.16 1.15 -2.70
C ILE A 137 -32.03 1.29 -1.46
N PHE A 138 -33.32 1.53 -1.67
CA PHE A 138 -34.34 1.54 -0.62
C PHE A 138 -35.22 0.31 -0.77
N GLU A 139 -35.42 -0.38 0.35
CA GLU A 139 -36.39 -1.46 0.48
C GLU A 139 -37.17 -1.24 1.77
N ASN A 140 -38.49 -1.10 1.67
CA ASN A 140 -39.37 -0.73 2.79
C ASN A 140 -38.86 0.52 3.51
N SER A 141 -38.44 1.52 2.74
CA SER A 141 -37.83 2.77 3.23
C SER A 141 -36.51 2.63 3.99
N VAL A 142 -35.89 1.44 3.99
CA VAL A 142 -34.58 1.21 4.62
C VAL A 142 -33.45 1.39 3.59
N PRO A 143 -32.47 2.28 3.83
CA PRO A 143 -31.40 2.53 2.87
C PRO A 143 -30.27 1.49 2.96
N THR A 144 -29.76 1.10 1.80
CA THR A 144 -28.51 0.36 1.60
C THR A 144 -27.64 1.11 0.58
N LEU A 145 -26.34 1.21 0.83
CA LEU A 145 -25.39 1.75 -0.15
C LEU A 145 -24.70 0.61 -0.89
N VAL A 146 -24.59 0.75 -2.21
CA VAL A 146 -23.78 -0.11 -3.06
C VAL A 146 -22.67 0.71 -3.69
N PHE A 147 -21.44 0.25 -3.55
CA PHE A 147 -20.26 0.90 -4.13
C PHE A 147 -19.25 -0.14 -4.57
N GLN A 148 -19.09 -0.32 -5.89
CA GLN A 148 -18.30 -1.40 -6.47
C GLN A 148 -18.77 -2.77 -5.93
N ASP A 149 -17.90 -3.50 -5.25
CA ASP A 149 -18.18 -4.79 -4.61
C ASP A 149 -18.65 -4.66 -3.15
N LEU A 150 -18.86 -3.45 -2.63
CA LEU A 150 -19.36 -3.21 -1.29
C LEU A 150 -20.87 -3.04 -1.25
N THR A 151 -21.53 -3.77 -0.34
CA THR A 151 -22.92 -3.54 0.08
C THR A 151 -22.93 -3.15 1.55
N LEU A 152 -23.36 -1.93 1.85
CA LEU A 152 -23.32 -1.33 3.19
C LEU A 152 -24.75 -1.09 3.69
N LYS A 153 -25.18 -1.93 4.63
CA LYS A 153 -26.50 -1.90 5.25
C LYS A 153 -26.50 -1.00 6.49
N VAL A 154 -27.67 -0.79 7.10
CA VAL A 154 -27.84 -0.06 8.38
C VAL A 154 -26.93 -0.61 9.48
N SER A 155 -26.69 -1.93 9.53
CA SER A 155 -25.74 -2.55 10.48
C SER A 155 -24.30 -2.04 10.31
N ASN A 156 -23.93 -1.56 9.12
CA ASN A 156 -22.63 -0.98 8.81
C ASN A 156 -22.54 0.53 9.06
N ARG A 157 -23.56 1.19 9.64
CA ARG A 157 -23.66 2.65 9.84
C ARG A 157 -22.39 3.32 10.36
N ARG A 158 -21.67 2.69 11.29
CA ARG A 158 -20.43 3.26 11.89
C ARG A 158 -19.23 3.20 10.95
N LYS A 159 -19.27 2.37 9.91
CA LYS A 159 -18.15 2.05 9.03
C LYS A 159 -18.28 2.60 7.60
N ILE A 160 -19.40 3.25 7.24
CA ILE A 160 -19.65 3.75 5.87
C ILE A 160 -18.47 4.53 5.31
N LEU A 161 -18.13 5.66 5.96
CA LEU A 161 -17.03 6.51 5.53
C LEU A 161 -15.69 5.78 5.48
N PHE A 162 -15.41 4.92 6.45
CA PHE A 162 -14.20 4.11 6.47
C PHE A 162 -14.15 3.16 5.26
N ALA A 163 -15.21 2.39 5.02
CA ALA A 163 -15.27 1.38 3.98
C ALA A 163 -15.15 1.97 2.58
N LEU A 164 -15.87 3.07 2.31
CA LEU A 164 -15.78 3.77 1.02
C LEU A 164 -14.38 4.34 0.78
N ARG A 165 -13.79 5.02 1.79
CA ARG A 165 -12.43 5.56 1.70
C ARG A 165 -11.38 4.46 1.52
N ASP A 166 -11.51 3.37 2.25
CA ASP A 166 -10.62 2.22 2.19
C ASP A 166 -10.60 1.60 0.78
N ARG A 167 -11.78 1.45 0.17
CA ARG A 167 -11.94 0.96 -1.20
C ARG A 167 -11.30 1.89 -2.23
N LEU A 168 -11.53 3.20 -2.12
CA LEU A 168 -10.93 4.20 -3.02
C LEU A 168 -9.40 4.20 -2.94
N ARG A 169 -8.84 4.12 -1.72
CA ARG A 169 -7.38 4.00 -1.50
C ARG A 169 -6.81 2.70 -2.06
N THR A 170 -7.54 1.60 -1.91
CA THR A 170 -7.16 0.30 -2.47
C THR A 170 -7.14 0.36 -4.00
N ALA A 171 -8.16 0.95 -4.63
CA ALA A 171 -8.21 1.14 -6.08
C ALA A 171 -7.02 1.97 -6.60
N ARG A 172 -6.68 3.10 -5.94
CA ARG A 172 -5.48 3.88 -6.28
C ARG A 172 -4.20 3.06 -6.18
N THR A 173 -4.09 2.24 -5.13
CA THR A 173 -2.91 1.38 -4.97
C THR A 173 -2.82 0.38 -6.12
N SER A 174 -3.93 -0.29 -6.46
CA SER A 174 -3.99 -1.20 -7.61
C SER A 174 -3.63 -0.50 -8.93
N ASN A 175 -3.97 0.79 -9.10
CA ASN A 175 -3.53 1.59 -10.23
C ASN A 175 -2.01 1.79 -10.23
N LEU A 176 -1.43 2.17 -9.09
CA LEU A 176 0.01 2.32 -8.92
C LEU A 176 0.76 1.03 -9.25
N LEU A 177 0.33 -0.10 -8.69
CA LEU A 177 0.99 -1.39 -8.89
C LEU A 177 1.00 -1.79 -10.38
N ARG A 178 -0.05 -1.48 -11.13
CA ARG A 178 -0.11 -1.76 -12.58
C ARG A 178 0.85 -0.90 -13.42
N LYS A 179 1.36 0.23 -12.90
CA LYS A 179 2.28 1.09 -13.66
C LYS A 179 3.59 0.36 -13.98
N LYS A 180 3.94 0.30 -15.26
CA LYS A 180 5.13 -0.43 -15.75
C LYS A 180 6.41 0.03 -15.06
N ASN A 181 6.60 1.33 -14.83
CA ASN A 181 7.80 1.88 -14.21
C ASN A 181 7.65 2.00 -12.68
N GLN A 182 6.81 2.92 -12.22
CA GLN A 182 6.71 3.27 -10.79
C GLN A 182 6.01 2.21 -9.92
N GLY A 183 5.37 1.20 -10.51
CA GLY A 183 4.69 0.12 -9.80
C GLY A 183 5.56 -1.08 -9.44
N LYS A 184 6.77 -1.20 -10.02
CA LYS A 184 7.61 -2.41 -9.90
C LYS A 184 7.97 -2.76 -8.46
N ALA A 185 8.65 -1.85 -7.76
CA ALA A 185 9.07 -2.07 -6.38
C ALA A 185 7.90 -1.94 -5.39
N MET A 186 6.91 -1.11 -5.75
CA MET A 186 5.69 -0.97 -4.96
C MET A 186 4.91 -2.27 -4.85
N GLU A 187 4.93 -3.11 -5.88
CA GLU A 187 4.23 -4.39 -5.86
C GLU A 187 4.77 -5.32 -4.77
N VAL A 188 6.10 -5.39 -4.61
CA VAL A 188 6.74 -6.15 -3.52
C VAL A 188 6.50 -5.46 -2.18
N SER A 189 6.64 -4.14 -2.11
CA SER A 189 6.41 -3.36 -0.89
C SER A 189 4.98 -3.53 -0.33
N SER A 190 4.02 -3.79 -1.21
CA SER A 190 2.61 -3.98 -0.84
C SER A 190 2.30 -5.34 -0.19
N LEU A 191 3.22 -6.31 -0.28
CA LEU A 191 3.02 -7.66 0.27
C LEU A 191 3.08 -7.73 1.79
N ALA A 192 3.82 -6.83 2.44
CA ALA A 192 4.02 -6.86 3.88
C ALA A 192 3.97 -5.43 4.45
N PRO A 193 3.07 -5.15 5.43
CA PRO A 193 2.99 -3.84 6.08
C PRO A 193 4.32 -3.38 6.69
N ALA A 194 5.13 -4.34 7.18
CA ALA A 194 6.46 -4.08 7.73
C ALA A 194 7.39 -3.33 6.75
N SER A 195 7.20 -3.52 5.43
CA SER A 195 7.97 -2.82 4.41
C SER A 195 7.82 -1.31 4.49
N SER A 196 6.75 -0.80 5.09
CA SER A 196 6.41 0.64 5.07
C SER A 196 6.12 1.21 6.45
N HIS A 197 6.58 0.54 7.50
CA HIS A 197 6.40 0.96 8.89
C HIS A 197 6.93 2.38 9.16
N PHE A 198 8.09 2.71 8.60
CA PHE A 198 8.71 4.03 8.80
C PHE A 198 7.88 5.21 8.27
N LEU A 199 6.88 4.98 7.41
CA LEU A 199 6.01 6.05 6.92
C LEU A 199 5.15 6.65 8.02
N THR A 200 4.87 5.91 9.10
CA THR A 200 3.95 6.35 10.14
C THR A 200 4.62 7.02 11.32
N ASP A 201 5.76 6.50 11.76
CA ASP A 201 6.44 6.94 12.98
C ASP A 201 7.87 7.44 12.74
N GLY A 202 8.38 7.33 11.50
CA GLY A 202 9.76 7.68 11.17
C GLY A 202 10.80 6.77 11.82
N ALA A 203 10.38 5.70 12.51
CA ALA A 203 11.29 4.84 13.23
C ALA A 203 12.26 4.14 12.28
N PHE A 204 13.50 3.98 12.74
CA PHE A 204 14.56 3.29 12.01
C PHE A 204 14.87 3.84 10.61
N THR A 205 14.60 5.12 10.35
CA THR A 205 14.87 5.79 9.07
C THR A 205 15.70 7.06 9.27
N ARG A 206 16.88 7.14 8.66
CA ARG A 206 17.70 8.37 8.70
C ARG A 206 17.14 9.39 7.71
N PHE A 207 17.44 10.67 7.91
CA PHE A 207 17.05 11.72 6.96
C PHE A 207 17.55 11.48 5.52
N ALA A 208 18.76 10.92 5.38
CA ALA A 208 19.29 10.53 4.08
C ALA A 208 18.46 9.41 3.42
N ASP A 209 18.04 8.42 4.20
CA ASP A 209 17.21 7.31 3.74
C ASP A 209 15.82 7.81 3.33
N TRP A 210 15.23 8.74 4.09
CA TRP A 210 13.96 9.38 3.77
C TRP A 210 14.00 10.07 2.39
N ARG A 211 15.04 10.86 2.12
CA ARG A 211 15.22 11.53 0.83
C ARG A 211 15.38 10.55 -0.35
N PHE A 212 15.85 9.34 -0.09
CA PHE A 212 16.10 8.33 -1.11
C PHE A 212 14.91 7.38 -1.34
N VAL A 213 14.30 6.90 -0.27
CA VAL A 213 13.40 5.73 -0.29
C VAL A 213 12.15 5.94 -1.15
N HIS A 214 11.56 7.13 -1.13
CA HIS A 214 10.35 7.41 -1.92
C HIS A 214 10.64 7.42 -3.42
N ARG A 215 11.76 8.04 -3.84
CA ARG A 215 12.20 7.99 -5.24
C ARG A 215 12.57 6.57 -5.66
N ALA A 216 13.26 5.83 -4.79
CA ALA A 216 13.66 4.45 -5.08
C ALA A 216 12.44 3.55 -5.32
N ARG A 217 11.41 3.65 -4.47
CA ARG A 217 10.15 2.89 -4.62
C ARG A 217 9.42 3.14 -5.92
N LEU A 218 9.49 4.36 -6.43
CA LEU A 218 8.86 4.75 -7.69
C LEU A 218 9.80 4.65 -8.89
N ASN A 219 11.04 4.17 -8.72
CA ASN A 219 12.08 4.16 -9.75
C ASN A 219 12.31 5.56 -10.39
N LEU A 220 12.35 6.59 -9.54
CA LEU A 220 12.54 8.01 -9.88
C LEU A 220 13.87 8.58 -9.35
N VAL A 221 14.80 7.71 -8.95
CA VAL A 221 16.15 8.14 -8.60
C VAL A 221 16.80 8.69 -9.88
N PRO A 222 17.48 9.85 -9.83
CA PRO A 222 18.07 10.49 -11.01
C PRO A 222 19.34 9.74 -11.46
N LEU A 223 19.11 8.59 -12.08
CA LEU A 223 20.14 7.74 -12.68
C LEU A 223 20.16 7.95 -14.19
N ASN A 224 21.33 7.81 -14.79
CA ASN A 224 21.53 8.03 -16.22
C ASN A 224 20.61 7.13 -17.06
N GLY A 225 20.56 5.83 -16.76
CA GLY A 225 19.72 4.85 -17.43
C GLY A 225 18.22 4.94 -17.12
N ALA A 226 17.80 5.84 -16.22
CA ALA A 226 16.38 6.08 -15.92
C ALA A 226 15.77 7.20 -16.79
N ARG A 227 16.57 7.82 -17.68
CA ARG A 227 16.15 8.91 -18.59
C ARG A 227 16.41 8.57 -20.06
N PRO A 228 15.85 7.47 -20.59
CA PRO A 228 16.13 7.01 -21.95
C PRO A 228 15.64 7.96 -23.05
N TRP A 229 14.75 8.91 -22.72
CA TRP A 229 14.27 9.92 -23.67
C TRP A 229 15.28 11.04 -23.94
N LEU A 230 16.29 11.21 -23.09
CA LEU A 230 17.39 12.15 -23.32
C LEU A 230 18.46 11.43 -24.15
N LYS A 231 18.22 11.33 -25.46
CA LYS A 231 19.02 10.53 -26.40
C LYS A 231 20.50 10.88 -26.42
N ASP A 232 20.84 12.15 -26.22
CA ASP A 232 22.23 12.63 -26.25
C ASP A 232 22.97 12.45 -24.93
N ASN A 233 22.30 11.93 -23.90
CA ASN A 233 22.87 11.81 -22.56
C ASN A 233 23.51 10.43 -22.36
N ASP A 234 24.72 10.40 -21.78
CA ASP A 234 25.40 9.15 -21.45
C ASP A 234 24.55 8.31 -20.49
N GLN A 235 24.15 7.12 -20.94
CA GLN A 235 23.32 6.18 -20.17
C GLN A 235 24.15 5.30 -19.23
N ARG A 236 25.47 5.30 -19.38
CA ARG A 236 26.35 4.40 -18.63
C ARG A 236 26.39 4.73 -17.15
N CYS A 237 26.68 3.70 -16.36
CA CYS A 237 26.91 3.84 -14.92
C CYS A 237 28.11 4.75 -14.65
N ARG A 238 27.88 5.81 -13.88
CA ARG A 238 28.90 6.80 -13.52
C ARG A 238 30.05 6.24 -12.69
N ARG A 239 29.91 5.00 -12.18
CA ARG A 239 30.89 4.35 -11.31
C ARG A 239 31.66 3.22 -11.97
N CYS A 240 30.98 2.38 -12.76
CA CYS A 240 31.59 1.19 -13.34
C CYS A 240 31.53 1.14 -14.87
N GLY A 241 30.91 2.12 -15.54
CA GLY A 241 30.82 2.16 -17.00
C GLY A 241 29.82 1.18 -17.63
N PHE A 242 29.06 0.41 -16.84
CA PHE A 242 28.04 -0.50 -17.35
C PHE A 242 27.01 0.24 -18.22
N ARG A 243 26.56 -0.39 -19.32
CA ARG A 243 25.75 0.25 -20.38
C ARG A 243 24.54 1.07 -19.95
N GLN A 244 23.88 0.71 -18.85
CA GLN A 244 22.71 1.42 -18.34
C GLN A 244 22.74 1.54 -16.81
N GLU A 245 22.83 2.77 -16.32
CA GLU A 245 22.72 3.10 -14.90
C GLU A 245 21.26 3.02 -14.45
N THR A 246 20.76 1.81 -14.19
CA THR A 246 19.42 1.60 -13.66
C THR A 246 19.44 1.42 -12.14
N LEU A 247 18.29 1.55 -11.49
CA LEU A 247 18.19 1.32 -10.04
C LEU A 247 18.58 -0.13 -9.67
N SER A 248 18.16 -1.10 -10.49
CA SER A 248 18.58 -2.50 -10.35
C SER A 248 20.09 -2.63 -10.40
N HIS A 249 20.73 -1.97 -11.36
CA HIS A 249 22.18 -1.98 -11.48
C HIS A 249 22.85 -1.36 -10.26
N VAL A 250 22.50 -0.13 -9.88
CA VAL A 250 23.15 0.58 -8.78
C VAL A 250 22.97 -0.16 -7.44
N LEU A 251 21.79 -0.73 -7.19
CA LEU A 251 21.49 -1.37 -5.91
C LEU A 251 21.92 -2.84 -5.80
N ASN A 252 22.10 -3.55 -6.92
CA ASN A 252 22.34 -5.01 -6.89
C ASN A 252 23.38 -5.56 -7.86
N HIS A 253 23.84 -4.80 -8.87
CA HIS A 253 24.72 -5.35 -9.93
C HIS A 253 25.95 -4.51 -10.31
N CYS A 254 26.08 -3.27 -9.83
CA CYS A 254 27.28 -2.44 -9.97
C CYS A 254 28.45 -2.93 -9.11
N SER A 255 29.43 -3.62 -9.71
CA SER A 255 30.58 -4.24 -9.01
C SER A 255 31.33 -3.31 -8.05
N ARG A 256 31.34 -1.99 -8.30
CA ARG A 256 31.93 -0.98 -7.39
C ARG A 256 31.25 -0.90 -6.02
N TYR A 257 30.05 -1.45 -5.89
CA TYR A 257 29.26 -1.47 -4.66
C TYR A 257 29.10 -2.89 -4.10
N SER A 258 29.87 -3.87 -4.56
CA SER A 258 29.75 -5.27 -4.12
C SER A 258 29.84 -5.43 -2.60
N HIS A 259 30.77 -4.73 -1.97
CA HIS A 259 30.93 -4.69 -0.52
C HIS A 259 29.66 -4.21 0.19
N ALA A 260 28.98 -3.18 -0.34
CA ALA A 260 27.74 -2.68 0.24
C ALA A 260 26.60 -3.70 0.17
N TRP A 261 26.52 -4.51 -0.90
CA TRP A 261 25.53 -5.58 -0.98
C TRP A 261 25.82 -6.69 0.02
N GLN A 262 27.10 -7.04 0.19
CA GLN A 262 27.52 -8.04 1.18
C GLN A 262 27.21 -7.56 2.60
N LEU A 263 27.48 -6.30 2.92
CA LEU A 263 27.10 -5.72 4.21
C LEU A 263 25.58 -5.74 4.44
N ARG A 264 24.77 -5.38 3.43
CA ARG A 264 23.30 -5.45 3.53
C ARG A 264 22.82 -6.87 3.76
N HIS A 265 23.37 -7.83 3.03
CA HIS A 265 23.08 -9.25 3.18
C HIS A 265 23.43 -9.74 4.59
N ASN A 266 24.67 -9.51 5.03
CA ASN A 266 25.17 -9.94 6.33
C ASN A 266 24.35 -9.31 7.47
N ALA A 267 23.98 -8.03 7.37
CA ALA A 267 23.11 -7.39 8.36
C ALA A 267 21.75 -8.07 8.53
N ILE A 268 21.21 -8.71 7.49
CA ILE A 268 19.98 -9.52 7.58
C ILE A 268 20.29 -10.87 8.23
N VAL A 269 21.35 -11.54 7.79
CA VAL A 269 21.81 -12.82 8.36
C VAL A 269 22.06 -12.67 9.86
N ASP A 270 22.80 -11.66 10.29
CA ASP A 270 23.13 -11.39 11.70
C ASP A 270 21.87 -11.19 12.55
N ARG A 271 20.87 -10.47 12.02
CA ARG A 271 19.56 -10.30 12.68
C ARG A 271 18.80 -11.61 12.81
N LEU A 272 18.84 -12.46 11.78
CA LEU A 272 18.22 -13.79 11.83
C LEU A 272 18.93 -14.68 12.84
N VAL A 273 20.27 -14.73 12.84
CA VAL A 273 21.06 -15.49 13.82
C VAL A 273 20.73 -15.06 15.25
N ALA A 274 20.72 -13.75 15.52
CA ALA A 274 20.38 -13.24 16.86
C ALA A 274 18.94 -13.58 17.30
N ALA A 275 17.98 -13.63 16.35
CA ALA A 275 16.59 -13.98 16.63
C ALA A 275 16.38 -15.50 16.80
N LEU A 276 17.06 -16.31 15.97
CA LEU A 276 16.97 -17.78 15.97
C LEU A 276 17.71 -18.39 17.16
N GLY A 277 18.88 -17.85 17.54
CA GLY A 277 19.65 -18.34 18.69
C GLY A 277 18.92 -18.26 20.03
N ARG A 278 17.85 -17.46 20.13
CA ARG A 278 16.95 -17.42 21.30
C ARG A 278 15.88 -18.52 21.29
N ARG A 279 15.78 -19.30 20.21
CA ARG A 279 14.67 -20.24 19.92
C ARG A 279 15.14 -21.65 19.59
N GLY A 280 16.46 -21.88 19.49
CA GLY A 280 17.08 -23.14 19.14
C GLY A 280 18.58 -22.97 18.95
N GLU A 281 19.22 -23.97 18.36
CA GLU A 281 20.67 -24.02 18.18
C GLU A 281 21.07 -23.61 16.77
N ILE A 282 22.10 -22.77 16.66
CA ILE A 282 22.76 -22.46 15.39
C ILE A 282 23.86 -23.50 15.20
N ILE A 283 23.63 -24.49 14.34
CA ILE A 283 24.61 -25.56 14.06
C ILE A 283 25.82 -24.99 13.34
N SER A 284 25.58 -24.16 12.32
CA SER A 284 26.66 -23.51 11.58
C SER A 284 26.17 -22.24 10.88
N CYS A 285 27.10 -21.33 10.63
CA CYS A 285 26.87 -20.12 9.85
C CYS A 285 27.96 -19.99 8.80
N ASN A 286 27.57 -19.82 7.54
CA ASN A 286 28.51 -19.68 6.43
C ASN A 286 29.59 -20.80 6.50
N GLN A 287 29.20 -22.06 6.57
CA GLN A 287 30.12 -23.21 6.53
C GLN A 287 29.64 -24.26 5.53
N THR A 288 30.58 -25.05 5.00
CA THR A 288 30.26 -26.21 4.15
C THR A 288 29.61 -27.32 4.98
N ILE A 289 28.73 -28.11 4.36
CA ILE A 289 27.98 -29.18 5.02
C ILE A 289 28.28 -30.52 4.36
N GLY A 290 28.52 -31.55 5.18
CA GLY A 290 28.70 -32.96 4.80
C GLY A 290 29.50 -33.21 3.52
N GLY A 291 30.71 -32.63 3.45
CA GLY A 291 31.63 -32.83 2.33
C GLY A 291 31.25 -32.13 1.02
N SER A 292 30.16 -31.36 0.99
CA SER A 292 29.80 -30.54 -0.17
C SER A 292 30.55 -29.20 -0.18
N ASP A 293 30.69 -28.60 -1.37
CA ASP A 293 31.16 -27.21 -1.53
C ASP A 293 30.05 -26.17 -1.26
N LEU A 294 28.86 -26.61 -0.86
CA LEU A 294 27.73 -25.73 -0.63
C LEU A 294 27.78 -25.13 0.78
N ARG A 295 27.70 -23.80 0.83
CA ARG A 295 27.83 -22.98 2.02
C ARG A 295 26.55 -22.17 2.25
N PRO A 296 25.52 -22.74 2.90
CA PRO A 296 24.34 -21.95 3.29
C PRO A 296 24.70 -20.93 4.36
N ASP A 297 23.90 -19.86 4.46
CA ASP A 297 24.17 -18.78 5.40
C ASP A 297 23.97 -19.23 6.86
N ILE A 298 22.92 -20.01 7.13
CA ILE A 298 22.56 -20.48 8.47
C ILE A 298 22.03 -21.92 8.41
N VAL A 299 22.54 -22.78 9.29
CA VAL A 299 21.93 -24.06 9.64
C VAL A 299 21.43 -23.97 11.07
N PHE A 300 20.12 -24.16 11.24
CA PHE A 300 19.44 -23.95 12.52
C PHE A 300 18.69 -25.21 12.92
N GLN A 301 18.82 -25.63 14.17
CA GLN A 301 18.08 -26.74 14.75
C GLN A 301 17.07 -26.25 15.77
N LYS A 302 15.84 -26.76 15.65
CA LYS A 302 14.79 -26.58 16.65
C LYS A 302 14.19 -27.92 17.02
N GLY A 303 14.57 -28.44 18.18
CA GLY A 303 14.19 -29.79 18.58
C GLY A 303 14.79 -30.81 17.61
N LYS A 304 13.94 -31.55 16.91
CA LYS A 304 14.36 -32.58 15.93
C LYS A 304 14.44 -32.06 14.49
N ASP A 305 13.97 -30.84 14.26
CA ASP A 305 13.93 -30.26 12.90
C ASP A 305 15.19 -29.45 12.63
N ILE A 306 15.80 -29.71 11.47
CA ILE A 306 16.93 -28.93 10.93
C ILE A 306 16.45 -28.09 9.76
N PHE A 307 16.83 -26.82 9.78
CA PHE A 307 16.50 -25.82 8.77
C PHE A 307 17.78 -25.34 8.11
N ILE A 308 17.82 -25.43 6.78
CA ILE A 308 18.84 -24.77 5.96
C ILE A 308 18.24 -23.45 5.50
N ILE A 309 18.83 -22.35 5.93
CA ILE A 309 18.35 -21.00 5.68
C ILE A 309 19.42 -20.25 4.92
N ASP A 310 19.03 -19.72 3.76
CA ASP A 310 19.90 -18.89 2.93
C ASP A 310 19.12 -17.62 2.53
N VAL A 311 19.78 -16.49 2.69
CA VAL A 311 19.25 -15.15 2.47
C VAL A 311 19.60 -14.70 1.06
N THR A 312 18.64 -14.06 0.41
CA THR A 312 18.86 -13.42 -0.89
C THR A 312 18.18 -12.06 -0.90
N CYS A 313 18.85 -11.07 -1.50
CA CYS A 313 18.37 -9.69 -1.61
C CYS A 313 18.25 -9.30 -3.09
N PRO A 314 17.33 -9.90 -3.86
CA PRO A 314 17.11 -9.53 -5.26
C PRO A 314 16.54 -8.12 -5.35
N PHE A 315 16.72 -7.45 -6.50
CA PHE A 315 16.01 -6.21 -6.78
C PHE A 315 14.50 -6.45 -6.83
N GLU A 316 13.71 -5.51 -6.31
CA GLU A 316 12.24 -5.52 -6.29
C GLU A 316 11.63 -5.26 -7.68
N ASN A 317 12.11 -5.97 -8.70
CA ASN A 317 11.51 -5.96 -10.03
C ASN A 317 10.28 -6.86 -10.04
N ARG A 318 9.17 -6.39 -9.46
CA ARG A 318 7.91 -7.14 -9.31
C ARG A 318 8.06 -8.34 -8.37
N LYS A 319 6.94 -9.01 -8.09
CA LYS A 319 6.91 -10.22 -7.25
C LYS A 319 7.68 -11.40 -7.88
N SER A 320 7.68 -11.50 -9.19
CA SER A 320 8.33 -12.60 -9.92
C SER A 320 9.83 -12.70 -9.64
N ALA A 321 10.53 -11.56 -9.50
CA ALA A 321 11.96 -11.56 -9.15
C ALA A 321 12.23 -12.24 -7.80
N PHE A 322 11.35 -12.04 -6.82
CA PHE A 322 11.45 -12.67 -5.50
C PHE A 322 11.15 -14.17 -5.57
N SER A 323 10.09 -14.55 -6.29
CA SER A 323 9.76 -15.97 -6.50
C SER A 323 10.89 -16.72 -7.21
N GLN A 324 11.48 -16.12 -8.24
CA GLN A 324 12.60 -16.72 -8.99
C GLN A 324 13.86 -16.82 -8.14
N ALA A 325 14.22 -15.77 -7.39
CA ALA A 325 15.37 -15.80 -6.49
C ALA A 325 15.22 -16.90 -5.42
N ARG A 326 14.01 -17.05 -4.87
CA ARG A 326 13.69 -18.11 -3.91
C ARG A 326 13.82 -19.50 -4.55
N ALA A 327 13.23 -19.71 -5.73
CA ALA A 327 13.30 -20.99 -6.44
C ALA A 327 14.75 -21.39 -6.74
N ASN A 328 15.58 -20.45 -7.19
CA ASN A 328 16.99 -20.69 -7.47
C ASN A 328 17.78 -21.11 -6.23
N LYS A 329 17.51 -20.47 -5.07
CA LYS A 329 18.17 -20.85 -3.80
C LYS A 329 17.71 -22.22 -3.30
N ILE A 330 16.42 -22.54 -3.43
CA ILE A 330 15.91 -23.88 -3.11
C ILE A 330 16.61 -24.93 -3.98
N ALA A 331 16.59 -24.76 -5.31
CA ALA A 331 17.24 -25.71 -6.22
C ALA A 331 18.74 -25.86 -5.95
N LYS A 332 19.42 -24.78 -5.54
CA LYS A 332 20.85 -24.82 -5.17
C LYS A 332 21.13 -25.70 -3.95
N TYR A 333 20.29 -25.63 -2.91
CA TYR A 333 20.54 -26.31 -1.63
C TYR A 333 19.67 -27.56 -1.40
N ASP A 334 18.75 -27.88 -2.30
CA ASP A 334 17.97 -29.12 -2.29
C ASP A 334 18.83 -30.39 -2.09
N PRO A 335 20.02 -30.50 -2.73
CA PRO A 335 20.91 -31.65 -2.51
C PRO A 335 21.43 -31.81 -1.07
N LEU A 336 21.32 -30.80 -0.20
CA LEU A 336 21.77 -30.88 1.20
C LEU A 336 20.74 -31.50 2.15
N LEU A 337 19.48 -31.65 1.72
CA LEU A 337 18.42 -32.17 2.59
C LEU A 337 18.68 -33.59 3.12
N PRO A 338 19.20 -34.56 2.33
CA PRO A 338 19.55 -35.88 2.85
C PRO A 338 20.72 -35.82 3.84
N VAL A 339 21.75 -35.02 3.52
CA VAL A 339 22.98 -34.89 4.30
C VAL A 339 22.73 -34.28 5.68
N ALA A 340 21.88 -33.25 5.75
CA ALA A 340 21.51 -32.61 7.01
C ALA A 340 20.73 -33.55 7.96
N ARG A 341 20.04 -34.57 7.42
CA ARG A 341 19.37 -35.59 8.24
C ARG A 341 20.37 -36.56 8.86
N ASP A 342 21.41 -36.94 8.14
CA ASP A 342 22.44 -37.88 8.64
C ASP A 342 23.43 -37.22 9.61
N ASP A 343 23.85 -35.97 9.37
CA ASP A 343 24.75 -35.23 10.28
C ASP A 343 24.08 -35.01 11.68
N SER A 344 22.75 -34.98 11.75
CA SER A 344 21.97 -34.89 13.00
C SER A 344 22.09 -36.14 13.88
N ALA A 345 22.45 -37.28 13.30
CA ALA A 345 22.70 -38.51 14.04
C ALA A 345 24.13 -38.59 14.61
N HIS A 346 25.02 -37.66 14.24
CA HIS A 346 26.46 -37.80 14.49
C HIS A 346 27.12 -36.64 15.24
N ARG A 347 26.42 -35.55 15.59
CA ARG A 347 27.04 -34.41 16.31
C ARG A 347 26.40 -34.11 17.66
N ALA A 348 26.93 -34.78 18.68
CA ALA A 348 27.00 -34.32 20.05
C ALA A 348 28.38 -33.71 20.34
N HIS A 349 28.78 -32.63 19.65
CA HIS A 349 29.98 -31.86 20.06
C HIS A 349 29.85 -30.36 19.71
N PRO A 350 29.89 -29.45 20.69
CA PRO A 350 29.84 -28.01 20.46
C PRO A 350 31.23 -27.50 20.07
N CYS A 351 31.38 -26.98 18.85
CA CYS A 351 32.60 -26.28 18.46
C CYS A 351 32.39 -24.76 18.57
N TRP A 352 32.67 -24.23 19.76
CA TRP A 352 32.91 -22.81 19.96
C TRP A 352 34.29 -22.47 19.38
N SER A 353 34.33 -21.67 18.32
CA SER A 353 35.53 -20.89 17.99
C SER A 353 35.32 -19.46 18.48
N THR A 354 35.71 -19.23 19.73
CA THR A 354 35.85 -17.91 20.34
C THR A 354 37.00 -17.16 19.68
N GLY A 355 36.71 -16.44 18.60
CA GLY A 355 37.60 -15.43 18.03
C GLY A 355 37.50 -14.10 18.79
N LEU A 356 38.26 -14.00 19.90
CA LEU A 356 38.86 -12.78 20.48
C LEU A 356 38.14 -11.43 20.27
N MET A 357 37.26 -11.04 21.20
CA MET A 357 37.09 -9.63 21.58
C MET A 357 37.94 -9.36 22.83
N GLY A 358 39.06 -8.67 22.65
CA GLY A 358 39.78 -8.05 23.76
C GLY A 358 39.02 -6.84 24.30
N PRO A 359 39.13 -6.52 25.60
CA PRO A 359 38.39 -5.42 26.21
C PRO A 359 38.95 -4.07 25.72
N ARG A 360 38.09 -3.22 25.18
CA ARG A 360 38.39 -1.79 25.05
C ARG A 360 38.12 -1.14 26.41
N LYS A 361 39.16 -0.56 27.00
CA LYS A 361 39.04 0.52 27.98
C LYS A 361 38.55 1.79 27.29
#